data_AF-A0A3M1FDG8-F1
#
_entry.id   AF-A0A3M1FDG8-F1
#
_cell.length_a   1.000
_cell.length_b   1.000
_cell.length_c   1.000
_cell.angle_alpha   90.00
_cell.angle_beta   90.00
_cell.angle_gamma   90.00
#
_symmetry.space_group_name_H-M   'P 1'
#
loop_
_entity.id
_entity.type
_entity.pdbx_description
1 polymer ?
#
loop_
_entity_poly.entity_id
_entity_poly.type
_entity_poly.pdbx_seq_one_letter_code
_entity_poly.pdbx_strand_id
1 'polypeptide(L)'
;AIFLLGPLVFFLSWPWLWPEPLTRLSEYIAFHLHHPFHPTWYFGRVYSDPPAPWHYAPVMLAITTPPVTLLFGLLGIGVSVLRRDRIGMLFLLQIVFAILPVALPSTPAYDGVRLFMAAPLFLAALSGIGFEAFLRVALQSRICRRLPAMIRGKERLPWVILGVSLLPALFEVIAVDPYQLSYFNLLIGGERGALAAGMESTFWGEANNRRVLTYLNEVLPPGAALDTNSETYTTFPEYQRVGWLRADITFRPNAPFWVLSCQQGYSGPWWWRLYRGEDPRYETMKTFTFRGVPLVKVFRRRDGQRR
;
A
#
# COMPACT_ATOMS: atom_id res chain seq x y z
N ALA A 1 -24.94 23.08 12.83
CA ALA A 1 -23.59 23.48 12.38
C ALA A 1 -22.90 22.37 11.58
N ILE A 2 -22.59 21.20 12.17
CA ILE A 2 -21.85 20.11 11.49
C ILE A 2 -22.51 19.62 10.18
N PHE A 3 -23.84 19.47 10.14
CA PHE A 3 -24.57 19.03 8.93
C PHE A 3 -24.51 20.01 7.75
N LEU A 4 -24.15 21.28 7.99
CA LEU A 4 -23.96 22.28 6.93
C LEU A 4 -22.48 22.46 6.61
N LEU A 5 -21.63 22.41 7.64
CA LEU A 5 -20.18 22.54 7.48
C LEU A 5 -19.58 21.38 6.68
N GLY A 6 -20.04 20.14 6.88
CA GLY A 6 -19.54 18.96 6.15
C GLY A 6 -19.71 19.10 4.63
N PRO A 7 -20.94 19.26 4.12
CA PRO A 7 -21.19 19.49 2.69
C PRO A 7 -20.47 20.71 2.14
N LEU A 8 -20.40 21.80 2.91
CA LEU A 8 -19.68 23.01 2.51
C LEU A 8 -18.18 22.74 2.35
N VAL A 9 -17.54 22.09 3.33
CA VAL A 9 -16.12 21.71 3.26
C VAL A 9 -15.88 20.77 2.10
N PHE A 10 -16.73 19.75 1.92
CA PHE A 10 -16.63 18.80 0.81
C PHE A 10 -16.68 19.50 -0.56
N PHE A 11 -17.60 20.45 -0.75
CA PHE A 11 -17.71 21.20 -1.99
C PHE A 11 -16.52 22.15 -2.20
N LEU A 12 -16.11 22.89 -1.16
CA LEU A 12 -14.98 23.81 -1.22
C LEU A 12 -13.62 23.10 -1.35
N SER A 13 -13.49 21.86 -0.89
CA SER A 13 -12.25 21.09 -0.99
C SER A 13 -12.13 20.33 -2.30
N TRP A 14 -13.13 20.37 -3.18
CA TRP A 14 -13.15 19.60 -4.42
C TRP A 14 -13.39 20.46 -5.66
N PRO A 15 -12.34 21.10 -6.22
CA PRO A 15 -12.45 21.99 -7.38
C PRO A 15 -13.04 21.35 -8.63
N TRP A 16 -12.94 20.04 -8.75
CA TRP A 16 -13.59 19.31 -9.83
C TRP A 16 -15.11 19.51 -9.77
N LEU A 17 -15.77 19.67 -8.63
CA LEU A 17 -17.22 19.90 -8.62
C LEU A 17 -17.65 21.30 -9.12
N TRP A 18 -16.77 22.30 -9.14
CA TRP A 18 -17.19 23.71 -9.28
C TRP A 18 -17.77 24.11 -10.64
N PRO A 19 -17.25 23.65 -11.81
CA PRO A 19 -17.75 24.11 -13.10
C PRO A 19 -19.21 23.71 -13.35
N GLU A 20 -19.60 22.50 -12.95
CA GLU A 20 -20.94 21.94 -13.16
C GLU A 20 -21.35 21.09 -11.94
N PRO A 21 -21.70 21.71 -10.79
CA PRO A 21 -21.85 21.02 -9.50
C PRO A 21 -22.83 19.86 -9.50
N LEU A 22 -24.01 20.04 -10.08
CA LEU A 22 -25.05 19.00 -10.10
C LEU A 22 -24.68 17.86 -11.04
N THR A 23 -24.17 18.17 -12.24
CA THR A 23 -23.73 17.17 -13.22
C THR A 23 -22.61 16.32 -12.65
N ARG A 24 -21.54 16.95 -12.16
CA ARG A 24 -20.36 16.24 -11.64
C ARG A 24 -20.65 15.47 -10.35
N LEU A 25 -21.56 15.98 -9.50
CA LEU A 25 -22.06 15.21 -8.36
C LEU A 25 -22.81 13.96 -8.82
N SER A 26 -23.66 14.08 -9.86
CA SER A 26 -24.39 12.93 -10.41
C SER A 26 -23.45 11.91 -11.05
N GLU A 27 -22.41 12.35 -11.77
CA GLU A 27 -21.36 11.50 -12.34
C GLU A 27 -20.59 10.77 -11.23
N TYR A 28 -20.22 11.46 -10.15
CA TYR A 28 -19.56 10.85 -8.99
C TYR A 28 -20.40 9.75 -8.36
N ILE A 29 -21.69 10.00 -8.14
CA ILE A 29 -22.61 9.02 -7.58
C ILE A 29 -22.75 7.83 -8.54
N ALA A 30 -22.97 8.09 -9.84
CA ALA A 30 -23.12 7.07 -10.86
C ALA A 30 -21.86 6.18 -10.97
N PHE A 31 -20.66 6.76 -10.88
CA PHE A 31 -19.39 6.05 -10.88
C PHE A 31 -19.27 5.09 -9.68
N HIS A 32 -19.63 5.53 -8.47
CA HIS A 32 -19.56 4.68 -7.28
C HIS A 32 -20.62 3.58 -7.25
N LEU A 33 -21.74 3.75 -7.97
CA LEU A 33 -22.76 2.72 -8.11
C LEU A 33 -22.39 1.62 -9.12
N HIS A 34 -21.47 1.89 -10.06
CA HIS A 34 -21.12 0.96 -11.16
C HIS A 34 -19.63 0.66 -11.24
N HIS A 35 -18.88 0.83 -10.14
CA HIS A 35 -17.43 0.70 -10.15
C HIS A 35 -17.00 -0.73 -10.51
N PRO A 36 -16.06 -0.92 -11.46
CA PRO A 36 -15.55 -2.23 -11.82
C PRO A 36 -14.79 -2.89 -10.67
N PHE A 37 -14.82 -4.21 -10.61
CA PHE A 37 -14.08 -4.97 -9.62
C PHE A 37 -12.61 -5.10 -10.01
N HIS A 38 -11.71 -4.88 -9.05
CA HIS A 38 -10.29 -5.14 -9.20
C HIS A 38 -9.93 -6.38 -8.38
N PRO A 39 -9.22 -7.36 -8.96
CA PRO A 39 -8.86 -8.56 -8.26
C PRO A 39 -7.77 -8.30 -7.23
N THR A 40 -7.86 -8.94 -6.07
CA THR A 40 -6.82 -8.91 -5.04
C THR A 40 -6.26 -10.29 -4.76
N TRP A 41 -4.94 -10.39 -4.58
CA TRP A 41 -4.30 -11.60 -4.09
C TRP A 41 -4.13 -11.53 -2.57
N TYR A 42 -4.79 -12.44 -1.87
CA TYR A 42 -4.84 -12.44 -0.42
C TYR A 42 -4.83 -13.87 0.12
N PHE A 43 -3.86 -14.16 0.98
CA PHE A 43 -3.60 -15.49 1.53
C PHE A 43 -3.60 -16.62 0.47
N GLY A 44 -2.94 -16.39 -0.66
CA GLY A 44 -2.75 -17.42 -1.69
C GLY A 44 -3.94 -17.63 -2.63
N ARG A 45 -4.97 -16.77 -2.55
CA ARG A 45 -6.16 -16.83 -3.38
C ARG A 45 -6.41 -15.49 -4.07
N VAL A 46 -6.80 -15.55 -5.35
CA VAL A 46 -7.34 -14.39 -6.07
C VAL A 46 -8.82 -14.22 -5.68
N TYR A 47 -9.17 -13.01 -5.25
CA TYR A 47 -10.55 -12.57 -5.06
C TYR A 47 -10.87 -11.55 -6.14
N SER A 48 -11.60 -11.97 -7.18
CA SER A 48 -12.00 -11.11 -8.32
C SER A 48 -13.40 -10.53 -8.16
N ASP A 49 -14.23 -11.12 -7.31
CA ASP A 49 -15.60 -10.72 -7.03
C ASP A 49 -15.85 -10.73 -5.51
N PRO A 50 -16.80 -9.92 -5.00
CA PRO A 50 -17.24 -10.03 -3.61
C PRO A 50 -17.83 -11.41 -3.29
N PRO A 51 -17.80 -11.85 -2.02
CA PRO A 51 -17.14 -11.19 -0.89
C PRO A 51 -15.64 -11.47 -0.85
N ALA A 52 -14.85 -10.42 -0.66
CA ALA A 52 -13.53 -10.60 -0.06
C ALA A 52 -13.70 -10.98 1.43
N PRO A 53 -12.69 -11.59 2.07
CA PRO A 53 -12.80 -11.96 3.48
C PRO A 53 -13.03 -10.71 4.35
N TRP A 54 -14.00 -10.77 5.27
CA TRP A 54 -14.35 -9.63 6.15
C TRP A 54 -13.14 -9.07 6.93
N HIS A 55 -12.16 -9.93 7.21
CA HIS A 55 -10.95 -9.58 7.95
C HIS A 55 -9.84 -8.99 7.06
N TYR A 56 -10.04 -8.81 5.75
CA TYR A 56 -9.06 -8.22 4.84
C TYR A 56 -8.57 -6.86 5.34
N ALA A 57 -9.48 -5.91 5.55
CA ALA A 57 -9.12 -4.56 5.96
C ALA A 57 -8.43 -4.50 7.34
N PRO A 58 -8.93 -5.19 8.40
CA PRO A 58 -8.22 -5.29 9.67
C PRO A 58 -6.82 -5.92 9.55
N VAL A 59 -6.67 -6.99 8.77
CA VAL A 59 -5.38 -7.67 8.57
C VAL A 59 -4.42 -6.76 7.82
N MET A 60 -4.84 -6.16 6.70
CA MET A 60 -4.03 -5.23 5.93
C MET A 60 -3.57 -4.06 6.81
N LEU A 61 -4.47 -3.43 7.57
CA LEU A 61 -4.10 -2.39 8.54
C LEU A 61 -3.03 -2.89 9.53
N ALA A 62 -3.17 -4.12 10.05
CA ALA A 62 -2.24 -4.69 11.01
C ALA A 62 -0.88 -5.06 10.42
N ILE A 63 -0.79 -5.48 9.15
CA ILE A 63 0.48 -5.93 8.55
C ILE A 63 1.20 -4.86 7.75
N THR A 64 0.57 -3.71 7.48
CA THR A 64 1.20 -2.58 6.78
C THR A 64 1.41 -1.35 7.67
N THR A 65 1.03 -1.40 8.95
CA THR A 65 1.28 -0.30 9.91
C THR A 65 2.51 -0.62 10.77
N PRO A 66 3.43 0.33 11.04
CA PRO A 66 4.57 0.07 11.91
C PRO A 66 4.15 -0.54 13.27
N PRO A 67 4.80 -1.62 13.77
CA PRO A 67 4.36 -2.33 14.97
C PRO A 67 4.29 -1.47 16.23
N VAL A 68 5.20 -0.48 16.37
CA VAL A 68 5.16 0.46 17.50
C VAL A 68 3.92 1.37 17.44
N THR A 69 3.55 1.82 16.25
CA THR A 69 2.32 2.60 16.03
C THR A 69 1.09 1.76 16.37
N LEU A 70 1.04 0.49 15.94
CA LEU A 70 -0.03 -0.45 16.30
C LEU A 70 -0.12 -0.67 17.81
N LEU A 71 1.02 -0.91 18.47
CA LEU A 71 1.07 -1.12 19.91
C LEU A 71 0.48 0.07 20.67
N PHE A 72 0.92 1.29 20.36
CA PHE A 72 0.37 2.48 21.00
C PHE A 72 -1.07 2.76 20.56
N GLY A 73 -1.44 2.44 19.33
CA GLY A 73 -2.82 2.57 18.85
C GLY A 73 -3.78 1.70 19.66
N LEU A 74 -3.44 0.43 19.86
CA LEU A 74 -4.19 -0.50 20.71
C LEU A 74 -4.24 -0.05 22.18
N LEU A 75 -3.12 0.45 22.72
CA LEU A 75 -3.11 1.04 24.06
C LEU A 75 -4.02 2.27 24.15
N GLY A 76 -4.01 3.12 23.13
CA GLY A 76 -4.89 4.29 23.01
C GLY A 76 -6.36 3.91 22.96
N ILE A 77 -6.71 2.87 22.21
CA ILE A 77 -8.05 2.29 22.19
C ILE A 77 -8.45 1.84 23.59
N GLY A 78 -7.61 1.04 24.26
CA GLY A 78 -7.88 0.54 25.60
C GLY A 78 -8.09 1.68 26.62
N VAL A 79 -7.21 2.67 26.63
CA VAL A 79 -7.32 3.85 27.49
C VAL A 79 -8.61 4.62 27.21
N SER A 80 -8.94 4.84 25.94
CA SER A 80 -10.12 5.60 25.53
C SER A 80 -11.41 4.90 25.95
N VAL A 81 -11.48 3.58 25.77
CA VAL A 81 -12.64 2.77 26.19
C VAL A 81 -12.78 2.74 27.71
N LEU A 82 -11.69 2.45 28.44
CA LEU A 82 -11.72 2.34 29.90
C LEU A 82 -12.06 3.66 30.58
N ARG A 83 -11.55 4.78 30.06
CA ARG A 83 -11.80 6.12 30.60
C ARG A 83 -13.03 6.80 30.02
N ARG A 84 -13.70 6.18 29.03
CA ARG A 84 -14.77 6.80 28.23
C ARG A 84 -14.36 8.16 27.67
N ASP A 85 -13.12 8.24 27.19
CA ASP A 85 -12.61 9.46 26.56
C ASP A 85 -13.34 9.72 25.25
N ARG A 86 -14.04 10.85 25.17
CA ARG A 86 -14.92 11.17 24.04
C ARG A 86 -14.15 11.30 22.73
N ILE A 87 -12.95 11.88 22.78
CA ILE A 87 -12.12 12.12 21.60
C ILE A 87 -11.56 10.81 21.06
N GLY A 88 -10.96 9.98 21.92
CA GLY A 88 -10.46 8.67 21.54
C GLY A 88 -11.56 7.72 21.06
N MET A 89 -12.74 7.75 21.69
CA MET A 89 -13.91 7.02 21.19
C MET A 89 -14.36 7.50 19.81
N LEU A 90 -14.29 8.80 19.53
CA LEU A 90 -14.57 9.34 18.20
C LEU A 90 -13.56 8.84 17.17
N PHE A 91 -12.26 8.86 17.48
CA PHE A 91 -11.24 8.29 16.59
C PHE A 91 -11.46 6.80 16.33
N LEU A 92 -11.80 6.02 17.37
CA LEU A 92 -12.15 4.61 17.21
C LEU A 92 -13.37 4.42 16.30
N LEU A 93 -14.42 5.23 16.49
CA LEU A 93 -15.59 5.20 15.63
C LEU A 93 -15.23 5.47 14.17
N GLN A 94 -14.31 6.40 13.91
CA GLN A 94 -13.85 6.69 12.55
C GLN A 94 -13.06 5.54 11.92
N ILE A 95 -12.23 4.83 12.70
CA ILE A 95 -11.57 3.60 12.22
C ILE A 95 -12.61 2.55 11.85
N VAL A 96 -13.59 2.31 12.73
CA VAL A 96 -14.67 1.35 12.47
C VAL A 96 -15.45 1.76 11.22
N PHE A 97 -15.80 3.04 11.08
CA PHE A 97 -16.52 3.54 9.92
C PHE A 97 -15.73 3.41 8.61
N ALA A 98 -14.40 3.57 8.65
CA ALA A 98 -13.55 3.38 7.47
C ALA A 98 -13.40 1.89 7.08
N ILE A 99 -13.34 0.98 8.05
CA ILE A 99 -13.13 -0.46 7.81
C ILE A 99 -14.43 -1.18 7.47
N LEU A 100 -15.52 -0.85 8.16
CA LEU A 100 -16.76 -1.61 8.11
C LEU A 100 -17.32 -1.77 6.68
N PRO A 101 -17.39 -0.73 5.82
CA PRO A 101 -17.86 -0.89 4.46
C PRO A 101 -17.07 -1.91 3.66
N VAL A 102 -15.74 -1.94 3.81
CA VAL A 102 -14.83 -2.88 3.13
C VAL A 102 -14.98 -4.31 3.67
N ALA A 103 -15.40 -4.46 4.93
CA ALA A 103 -15.67 -5.75 5.54
C ALA A 103 -17.07 -6.33 5.20
N LEU A 104 -17.93 -5.57 4.53
CA LEU A 104 -19.26 -6.04 4.15
C LEU A 104 -19.18 -7.07 3.00
N PRO A 105 -20.04 -8.11 3.01
CA PRO A 105 -20.00 -9.15 1.97
C PRO A 105 -20.25 -8.66 0.54
N SER A 106 -20.98 -7.56 0.38
CA SER A 106 -21.28 -6.97 -0.93
C SER A 106 -20.18 -6.07 -1.47
N THR A 107 -19.14 -5.79 -0.67
CA THR A 107 -18.10 -4.85 -1.02
C THR A 107 -16.85 -5.59 -1.49
N PRO A 108 -16.31 -5.26 -2.67
CA PRO A 108 -15.02 -5.78 -3.09
C PRO A 108 -13.93 -5.17 -2.20
N ALA A 109 -13.08 -6.01 -1.60
CA ALA A 109 -11.86 -5.55 -0.98
C ALA A 109 -10.71 -5.78 -1.95
N TYR A 110 -9.99 -4.71 -2.26
CA TYR A 110 -8.87 -4.73 -3.16
C TYR A 110 -7.94 -3.58 -2.81
N ASP A 111 -6.78 -3.56 -3.44
CA ASP A 111 -5.90 -2.39 -3.40
C ASP A 111 -5.34 -2.00 -2.02
N GLY A 112 -5.14 -3.02 -1.18
CA GLY A 112 -4.50 -2.89 0.13
C GLY A 112 -5.25 -1.94 1.05
N VAL A 113 -4.55 -0.95 1.61
CA VAL A 113 -5.14 0.00 2.55
C VAL A 113 -5.89 1.16 1.89
N ARG A 114 -5.87 1.26 0.56
CA ARG A 114 -6.38 2.44 -0.17
C ARG A 114 -7.86 2.70 0.10
N LEU A 115 -8.67 1.65 0.17
CA LEU A 115 -10.12 1.75 0.40
C LEU A 115 -10.50 2.27 1.79
N PHE A 116 -9.60 2.15 2.77
CA PHE A 116 -9.83 2.55 4.15
C PHE A 116 -8.67 3.40 4.68
N MET A 117 -8.06 4.22 3.82
CA MET A 117 -6.86 5.02 4.13
C MET A 117 -7.08 6.03 5.28
N ALA A 118 -8.34 6.33 5.60
CA ALA A 118 -8.70 7.10 6.79
C ALA A 118 -8.36 6.37 8.11
N ALA A 119 -8.44 5.04 8.15
CA ALA A 119 -8.19 4.27 9.38
C ALA A 119 -6.76 4.44 9.93
N PRO A 120 -5.67 4.34 9.13
CA PRO A 120 -4.32 4.67 9.60
C PRO A 120 -4.18 6.06 10.23
N LEU A 121 -4.89 7.07 9.72
CA LEU A 121 -4.83 8.45 10.25
C LEU A 121 -5.39 8.53 11.67
N PHE A 122 -6.57 7.94 11.90
CA PHE A 122 -7.18 7.91 13.22
C PHE A 122 -6.48 6.94 14.16
N LEU A 123 -5.88 5.88 13.64
CA LEU A 123 -5.02 4.99 14.41
C LEU A 123 -3.80 5.74 14.93
N ALA A 124 -3.15 6.57 14.11
CA ALA A 124 -2.03 7.41 14.54
C ALA A 124 -2.43 8.40 15.66
N ALA A 125 -3.63 8.98 15.59
CA ALA A 125 -4.16 9.82 16.66
C ALA A 125 -4.38 9.04 17.97
N LEU A 126 -4.93 7.83 17.89
CA LEU A 126 -5.04 6.91 19.02
C LEU A 126 -3.67 6.49 19.56
N SER A 127 -2.67 6.29 18.69
CA SER A 127 -1.30 6.02 19.09
C SER A 127 -0.73 7.16 19.95
N GLY A 128 -1.12 8.41 19.71
CA GLY A 128 -0.77 9.54 20.59
C GLY A 128 -1.34 9.38 22.00
N ILE A 129 -2.61 9.02 22.14
CA ILE A 129 -3.28 8.77 23.43
C ILE A 129 -2.60 7.61 24.17
N GLY A 130 -2.32 6.51 23.44
CA GLY A 130 -1.62 5.36 24.02
C GLY A 130 -0.19 5.67 24.42
N PHE A 131 0.54 6.42 23.59
CA PHE A 131 1.89 6.87 23.90
C PHE A 131 1.92 7.73 25.17
N GLU A 132 0.97 8.65 25.34
CA GLU A 132 0.89 9.48 26.55
C GLU A 132 0.65 8.61 27.80
N ALA A 133 -0.27 7.64 27.71
CA ALA A 133 -0.54 6.71 28.81
C ALA A 133 0.70 5.86 29.16
N PHE A 134 1.40 5.35 28.14
CA PHE A 134 2.67 4.65 28.30
C PHE A 134 3.72 5.54 28.96
N LEU A 135 3.89 6.77 28.47
CA LEU A 135 4.88 7.71 28.95
C LEU A 135 4.69 8.02 30.44
N ARG A 136 3.46 8.23 30.90
CA ARG A 136 3.14 8.46 32.32
C ARG A 136 3.64 7.31 33.21
N VAL A 137 3.50 6.07 32.77
CA VAL A 137 3.98 4.88 33.49
C VAL A 137 5.51 4.73 33.36
N ALA A 138 6.05 4.92 32.16
CA ALA A 138 7.48 4.79 31.87
C ALA A 138 8.31 5.77 32.70
N LEU A 139 7.89 7.03 32.80
CA LEU A 139 8.58 8.07 33.59
C LEU A 139 8.62 7.74 35.10
N GLN A 140 7.66 6.98 35.60
CA GLN A 140 7.62 6.56 37.01
C GLN A 140 8.46 5.30 37.28
N SER A 141 8.84 4.56 36.23
CA SER A 141 9.55 3.29 36.32
C SER A 141 10.95 3.39 36.95
N ARG A 142 11.41 2.30 37.58
CA ARG A 142 12.78 2.21 38.13
C ARG A 142 13.86 2.36 37.06
N ILE A 143 13.57 1.96 35.83
CA ILE A 143 14.49 2.04 34.68
C ILE A 143 14.77 3.51 34.35
N CYS A 144 13.73 4.32 34.16
CA CYS A 144 13.89 5.75 33.86
C CYS A 144 14.57 6.52 35.00
N ARG A 145 14.38 6.09 36.26
CA ARG A 145 15.06 6.70 37.42
C ARG A 145 16.57 6.49 37.44
N ARG A 146 17.07 5.42 36.81
CA ARG A 146 18.50 5.07 36.71
C ARG A 146 19.22 5.74 35.54
N LEU A 147 18.51 6.44 34.65
CA LEU A 147 19.14 7.11 33.50
C LEU A 147 20.04 8.27 33.94
N PRO A 148 21.13 8.55 33.19
CA PRO A 148 22.01 9.68 33.46
C PRO A 148 21.26 11.01 33.56
N ALA A 149 21.68 11.90 34.47
CA ALA A 149 21.01 13.18 34.73
C ALA A 149 20.85 14.05 33.46
N MET A 150 21.78 13.95 32.51
CA MET A 150 21.76 14.65 31.22
C MET A 150 20.53 14.29 30.35
N ILE A 151 20.06 13.05 30.45
CA ILE A 151 18.90 12.49 29.73
C ILE A 151 17.63 12.62 30.59
N ARG A 152 17.77 12.52 31.93
CA ARG A 152 16.66 12.50 32.91
C ARG A 152 15.98 13.85 33.15
N GLY A 153 16.39 14.92 32.46
CA GLY A 153 15.69 16.20 32.55
C GLY A 153 14.19 16.00 32.28
N LYS A 154 13.33 16.50 33.18
CA LYS A 154 11.86 16.29 33.13
C LYS A 154 11.25 16.64 31.77
N GLU A 155 11.87 17.58 31.06
CA GLU A 155 11.43 18.03 29.73
C GLU A 155 12.05 17.23 28.59
N ARG A 156 13.26 16.65 28.75
CA ARG A 156 14.00 15.99 27.66
C ARG A 156 13.64 14.51 27.49
N LEU A 157 13.42 13.80 28.60
CA LEU A 157 13.16 12.36 28.59
C LEU A 157 11.92 11.96 27.75
N PRO A 158 10.78 12.70 27.81
CA PRO A 158 9.65 12.46 26.90
C PRO A 158 10.02 12.49 25.42
N TRP A 159 10.79 13.50 24.99
CA TRP A 159 11.22 13.64 23.60
C TRP A 159 12.18 12.54 23.18
N VAL A 160 13.07 12.10 24.08
CA VAL A 160 13.95 10.95 23.81
C VAL A 160 13.13 9.68 23.63
N ILE A 161 12.16 9.41 24.50
CA ILE A 161 11.29 8.22 24.40
C ILE A 161 10.45 8.28 23.11
N LEU A 162 9.92 9.46 22.75
CA LEU A 162 9.20 9.66 21.50
C LEU A 162 10.10 9.39 20.30
N GLY A 163 11.29 10.00 20.27
CA GLY A 163 12.28 9.82 19.22
C GLY A 163 12.61 8.34 19.02
N VAL A 164 12.97 7.63 20.10
CA VAL A 164 13.27 6.19 20.07
C VAL A 164 12.07 5.38 19.58
N SER A 165 10.85 5.73 19.97
CA SER A 165 9.63 5.06 19.53
C SER A 165 9.34 5.24 18.04
N LEU A 166 9.74 6.38 17.46
CA LEU A 166 9.56 6.67 16.04
C LEU A 166 10.68 6.09 15.16
N LEU A 167 11.87 5.81 15.73
CA LEU A 167 13.02 5.31 14.99
C LEU A 167 12.72 4.09 14.12
N PRO A 168 12.01 3.03 14.57
CA PRO A 168 11.73 1.87 13.73
C PRO A 168 10.88 2.22 12.51
N ALA A 169 9.86 3.08 12.67
CA ALA A 169 9.00 3.49 11.57
C ALA A 169 9.78 4.37 10.57
N LEU A 170 10.60 5.30 11.06
CA LEU A 170 11.46 6.13 10.21
C LEU A 170 12.49 5.29 9.44
N PHE A 171 13.10 4.32 10.12
CA PHE A 171 14.04 3.39 9.50
C PHE A 171 13.37 2.60 8.38
N GLU A 172 12.18 2.03 8.59
CA GLU A 172 11.49 1.27 7.53
C GLU A 172 11.11 2.14 6.34
N VAL A 173 10.64 3.38 6.54
CA VAL A 173 10.33 4.30 5.43
C VAL A 173 11.56 4.54 4.54
N ILE A 174 12.73 4.70 5.15
CA ILE A 174 14.01 4.89 4.42
C ILE A 174 14.47 3.57 3.79
N ALA A 175 14.41 2.46 4.54
CA ALA A 175 14.94 1.17 4.13
C ALA A 175 14.12 0.49 3.03
N VAL A 176 12.86 0.88 2.86
CA VAL A 176 11.95 0.38 1.83
C VAL A 176 12.03 1.19 0.54
N ASP A 177 12.63 2.38 0.55
CA ASP A 177 12.74 3.21 -0.64
C ASP A 177 13.39 2.47 -1.83
N PRO A 178 12.84 2.59 -3.06
CA PRO A 178 11.66 3.34 -3.49
C PRO A 178 10.38 2.47 -3.65
N TYR A 179 10.12 1.53 -2.73
CA TYR A 179 9.05 0.53 -2.81
C TYR A 179 8.04 0.63 -1.66
N GLN A 180 7.69 1.84 -1.22
CA GLN A 180 6.87 2.11 -0.05
C GLN A 180 5.45 1.51 -0.13
N LEU A 181 4.85 1.39 -1.32
CA LEU A 181 3.57 0.71 -1.54
C LEU A 181 3.68 -0.81 -1.47
N SER A 182 4.91 -1.34 -1.46
CA SER A 182 5.21 -2.77 -1.36
C SER A 182 5.70 -3.17 0.06
N TYR A 183 5.49 -2.29 1.05
CA TYR A 183 5.89 -2.52 2.45
C TYR A 183 4.97 -3.51 3.18
N PHE A 184 5.60 -4.44 3.91
CA PHE A 184 4.96 -5.24 4.94
C PHE A 184 5.82 -5.22 6.21
N ASN A 185 5.17 -5.16 7.37
CA ASN A 185 5.85 -5.05 8.65
C ASN A 185 6.33 -6.41 9.19
N LEU A 186 7.02 -6.37 10.33
CA LEU A 186 7.57 -7.55 10.99
C LEU A 186 6.51 -8.58 11.45
N LEU A 187 5.25 -8.20 11.65
CA LEU A 187 4.19 -9.11 12.14
C LEU A 187 3.84 -10.21 11.13
N ILE A 188 4.04 -9.96 9.84
CA ILE A 188 3.92 -10.98 8.78
C ILE A 188 5.29 -11.48 8.30
N GLY A 189 6.39 -11.08 8.95
CA GLY A 189 7.75 -11.45 8.53
C GLY A 189 8.34 -10.59 7.42
N GLY A 190 7.90 -9.33 7.31
CA GLY A 190 8.31 -8.42 6.26
C GLY A 190 7.79 -8.82 4.88
N GLU A 191 8.43 -8.32 3.83
CA GLU A 191 8.01 -8.55 2.45
C GLU A 191 8.11 -10.04 2.07
N ARG A 192 9.14 -10.73 2.57
CA ARG A 192 9.32 -12.19 2.35
C ARG A 192 8.21 -13.00 2.99
N GLY A 193 7.88 -12.68 4.24
CA GLY A 193 6.83 -13.41 4.95
C GLY A 193 5.46 -13.09 4.38
N ALA A 194 5.22 -11.87 3.90
CA ALA A 194 4.02 -11.51 3.15
C ALA A 194 3.90 -12.33 1.85
N LEU A 195 4.98 -12.44 1.06
CA LEU A 195 5.00 -13.31 -0.13
C LEU A 195 4.71 -14.77 0.22
N ALA A 196 5.35 -15.30 1.27
CA ALA A 196 5.15 -16.68 1.72
C ALA A 196 3.72 -16.94 2.22
N ALA A 197 3.11 -15.94 2.87
CA ALA A 197 1.72 -15.96 3.29
C ALA A 197 0.75 -15.80 2.10
N GLY A 198 1.24 -15.47 0.90
CA GLY A 198 0.40 -15.26 -0.28
C GLY A 198 -0.24 -13.88 -0.32
N MET A 199 0.54 -12.84 -0.01
CA MET A 199 0.21 -11.42 -0.25
C MET A 199 0.85 -10.93 -1.55
N GLU A 200 0.35 -9.79 -2.07
CA GLU A 200 0.92 -9.16 -3.26
C GLU A 200 2.37 -8.72 -3.04
N SER A 201 3.22 -8.90 -4.06
CA SER A 201 4.64 -8.49 -3.97
C SER A 201 4.85 -7.03 -4.29
N THR A 202 4.05 -6.47 -5.21
CA THR A 202 4.10 -5.05 -5.55
C THR A 202 2.74 -4.56 -5.98
N PHE A 203 2.58 -3.24 -5.96
CA PHE A 203 1.31 -2.56 -6.07
C PHE A 203 1.33 -1.46 -7.13
N TRP A 204 0.32 -1.43 -8.01
CA TRP A 204 0.06 -0.33 -8.96
C TRP A 204 1.26 0.14 -9.80
N GLY A 205 2.08 -0.80 -10.25
CA GLY A 205 3.24 -0.50 -11.09
C GLY A 205 4.36 0.30 -10.41
N GLU A 206 4.32 0.48 -9.08
CA GLU A 206 5.34 1.21 -8.31
C GLU A 206 6.76 0.71 -8.61
N ALA A 207 6.92 -0.62 -8.63
CA ALA A 207 8.22 -1.23 -8.85
C ALA A 207 8.77 -0.99 -10.27
N ASN A 208 7.96 -0.49 -11.21
CA ASN A 208 8.42 -0.03 -12.51
C ASN A 208 9.10 1.35 -12.43
N ASN A 209 10.03 1.49 -11.48
CA ASN A 209 10.74 2.74 -11.19
C ASN A 209 11.90 2.98 -12.16
N ARG A 210 12.68 4.04 -11.89
CA ARG A 210 13.86 4.42 -12.70
C ARG A 210 14.82 3.29 -13.00
N ARG A 211 15.04 2.34 -12.08
CA ARG A 211 15.96 1.22 -12.30
C ARG A 211 15.45 0.28 -13.38
N VAL A 212 14.15 0.01 -13.40
CA VAL A 212 13.50 -0.79 -14.44
C VAL A 212 13.53 -0.05 -15.76
N LEU A 213 13.13 1.23 -15.78
CA LEU A 213 13.07 2.03 -17.00
C LEU A 213 14.45 2.21 -17.66
N THR A 214 15.49 2.51 -16.88
CA THR A 214 16.87 2.60 -17.39
C THR A 214 17.32 1.28 -18.01
N TYR A 215 17.08 0.15 -17.35
CA TYR A 215 17.41 -1.16 -17.90
C TYR A 215 16.67 -1.44 -19.22
N LEU A 216 15.39 -1.10 -19.31
CA LEU A 216 14.63 -1.26 -20.55
C LEU A 216 15.19 -0.37 -21.68
N ASN A 217 15.55 0.88 -21.38
CA ASN A 217 16.13 1.79 -22.36
C ASN A 217 17.49 1.30 -22.90
N GLU A 218 18.29 0.64 -22.07
CA GLU A 218 19.62 0.14 -22.42
C GLU A 218 19.58 -1.18 -23.20
N VAL A 219 18.70 -2.10 -22.80
CA VAL A 219 18.73 -3.49 -23.27
C VAL A 219 17.77 -3.74 -24.43
N LEU A 220 16.67 -2.99 -24.52
CA LEU A 220 15.73 -3.18 -25.62
C LEU A 220 16.29 -2.60 -26.94
N PRO A 221 16.18 -3.34 -28.06
CA PRO A 221 16.61 -2.84 -29.36
C PRO A 221 15.80 -1.61 -29.78
N PRO A 222 16.31 -0.77 -30.71
CA PRO A 222 15.55 0.34 -31.26
C PRO A 222 14.21 -0.14 -31.86
N GLY A 223 13.13 0.58 -31.58
CA GLY A 223 11.78 0.24 -32.06
C GLY A 223 11.18 -1.01 -31.40
N ALA A 224 11.70 -1.45 -30.24
CA ALA A 224 11.21 -2.64 -29.55
C ALA A 224 9.70 -2.56 -29.25
N ALA A 225 9.02 -3.69 -29.45
CA ALA A 225 7.65 -3.87 -29.00
C ALA A 225 7.63 -4.58 -27.64
N LEU A 226 6.84 -4.05 -26.70
CA LEU A 226 6.73 -4.48 -25.32
C LEU A 226 5.27 -4.83 -24.98
N ASP A 227 5.09 -5.93 -24.28
CA ASP A 227 3.82 -6.33 -23.65
C ASP A 227 4.04 -6.30 -22.13
N THR A 228 2.96 -6.14 -21.37
CA THR A 228 2.99 -6.10 -19.92
C THR A 228 1.68 -6.62 -19.34
N ASN A 229 1.62 -6.85 -18.03
CA ASN A 229 0.35 -7.12 -17.35
C ASN A 229 -0.13 -5.86 -16.62
N SER A 230 -1.41 -5.88 -16.24
CA SER A 230 -1.99 -4.94 -15.26
C SER A 230 -1.86 -3.45 -15.65
N GLU A 231 -1.79 -2.60 -14.63
CA GLU A 231 -1.61 -1.14 -14.60
C GLU A 231 -0.35 -0.63 -15.34
N THR A 232 0.60 -1.49 -15.66
CA THR A 232 1.82 -1.07 -16.36
C THR A 232 1.52 -0.52 -17.77
N TYR A 233 0.39 -0.95 -18.36
CA TYR A 233 -0.13 -0.39 -19.61
C TYR A 233 -0.48 1.11 -19.52
N THR A 234 -0.87 1.61 -18.35
CA THR A 234 -1.22 3.03 -18.18
C THR A 234 -0.01 3.85 -17.73
N THR A 235 0.91 3.27 -16.96
CA THR A 235 2.08 3.99 -16.44
C THR A 235 3.21 4.19 -17.44
N PHE A 236 3.45 3.23 -18.34
CA PHE A 236 4.55 3.32 -19.32
C PHE A 236 4.41 4.45 -20.35
N PRO A 237 3.21 4.71 -20.91
CA PRO A 237 2.99 5.90 -21.76
C PRO A 237 3.30 7.21 -21.03
N GLU A 238 2.94 7.33 -19.75
CA GLU A 238 3.27 8.51 -18.95
C GLU A 238 4.79 8.65 -18.75
N TYR A 239 5.50 7.54 -18.52
CA TYR A 239 6.97 7.55 -18.48
C TYR A 239 7.62 7.95 -19.81
N GLN A 240 7.02 7.63 -20.96
CA GLN A 240 7.49 8.16 -22.23
C GLN A 240 7.24 9.66 -22.34
N ARG A 241 6.06 10.13 -21.91
CA ARG A 241 5.67 11.54 -21.93
C ARG A 241 6.62 12.42 -21.12
N VAL A 242 7.10 11.94 -19.98
CA VAL A 242 8.08 12.66 -19.13
C VAL A 242 9.54 12.37 -19.52
N GLY A 243 9.79 11.60 -20.58
CA GLY A 243 11.14 11.31 -21.10
C GLY A 243 11.95 10.31 -20.28
N TRP A 244 11.28 9.48 -19.48
CA TRP A 244 11.94 8.49 -18.61
C TRP A 244 12.10 7.12 -19.29
N LEU A 245 11.20 6.80 -20.21
CA LEU A 245 11.25 5.63 -21.09
C LEU A 245 11.42 6.13 -22.54
N ARG A 246 12.24 5.46 -23.36
CA ARG A 246 12.46 5.88 -24.75
C ARG A 246 11.13 5.89 -25.53
N ALA A 247 10.91 6.93 -26.33
CA ALA A 247 9.69 7.13 -27.11
C ALA A 247 9.52 6.14 -28.28
N ASP A 248 10.58 5.43 -28.66
CA ASP A 248 10.55 4.44 -29.76
C ASP A 248 10.01 3.06 -29.31
N ILE A 249 9.89 2.82 -28.01
CA ILE A 249 9.32 1.59 -27.47
C ILE A 249 7.81 1.60 -27.71
N THR A 250 7.28 0.57 -28.36
CA THR A 250 5.84 0.45 -28.66
C THR A 250 5.17 -0.55 -27.73
N PHE A 251 3.94 -0.29 -27.30
CA PHE A 251 3.17 -1.21 -26.45
C PHE A 251 2.13 -1.95 -27.27
N ARG A 252 2.19 -3.28 -27.31
CA ARG A 252 1.18 -4.08 -28.00
C ARG A 252 1.05 -5.49 -27.40
N PRO A 253 -0.14 -6.11 -27.49
CA PRO A 253 -0.29 -7.50 -27.11
C PRO A 253 0.61 -8.44 -27.92
N ASN A 254 1.07 -9.50 -27.29
CA ASN A 254 1.91 -10.56 -27.87
C ASN A 254 3.25 -10.06 -28.43
N ALA A 255 3.80 -9.00 -27.83
CA ALA A 255 5.10 -8.47 -28.18
C ALA A 255 6.24 -9.47 -27.87
N PRO A 256 7.41 -9.34 -28.53
CA PRO A 256 8.57 -10.18 -28.25
C PRO A 256 9.19 -9.92 -26.87
N PHE A 257 8.99 -8.76 -26.28
CA PHE A 257 9.46 -8.45 -24.92
C PHE A 257 8.27 -8.35 -23.96
N TRP A 258 8.46 -8.81 -22.74
CA TRP A 258 7.44 -8.76 -21.70
C TRP A 258 7.99 -8.15 -20.40
N VAL A 259 7.31 -7.16 -19.84
CA VAL A 259 7.52 -6.72 -18.45
C VAL A 259 6.37 -7.22 -17.57
N LEU A 260 6.68 -8.13 -16.65
CA LEU A 260 5.75 -8.68 -15.69
C LEU A 260 5.89 -7.94 -14.36
N SER A 261 4.93 -7.11 -14.01
CA SER A 261 4.79 -6.59 -12.65
C SER A 261 4.22 -7.69 -11.76
N CYS A 262 4.88 -7.98 -10.65
CA CYS A 262 4.54 -9.07 -9.73
C CYS A 262 3.35 -8.69 -8.83
N GLN A 263 2.23 -8.31 -9.46
CA GLN A 263 0.94 -8.06 -8.82
C GLN A 263 0.04 -9.29 -9.06
N GLN A 264 0.00 -10.18 -8.07
CA GLN A 264 -0.61 -11.50 -8.18
C GLN A 264 -2.14 -11.45 -8.34
N GLY A 265 -2.81 -10.35 -7.95
CA GLY A 265 -4.25 -10.18 -8.13
C GLY A 265 -4.66 -10.30 -9.61
N TYR A 266 -3.86 -9.75 -10.51
CA TYR A 266 -4.08 -9.82 -11.97
C TYR A 266 -3.45 -11.07 -12.62
N SER A 267 -3.35 -12.18 -11.88
CA SER A 267 -2.75 -13.41 -12.37
C SER A 267 -3.75 -14.35 -13.07
N GLY A 268 -3.21 -15.23 -13.91
CA GLY A 268 -3.92 -16.35 -14.52
C GLY A 268 -2.97 -17.54 -14.73
N PRO A 269 -3.43 -18.69 -15.25
CA PRO A 269 -2.60 -19.89 -15.37
C PRO A 269 -1.29 -19.67 -16.14
N TRP A 270 -1.36 -18.88 -17.22
CA TRP A 270 -0.18 -18.56 -18.01
C TRP A 270 0.76 -17.55 -17.31
N TRP A 271 0.21 -16.59 -16.57
CA TRP A 271 1.00 -15.65 -15.76
C TRP A 271 1.89 -16.40 -14.76
N TRP A 272 1.33 -17.41 -14.08
CA TRP A 272 2.07 -18.21 -13.09
C TRP A 272 3.18 -19.05 -13.72
N ARG A 273 2.95 -19.61 -14.92
CA ARG A 273 4.02 -20.27 -15.69
C ARG A 273 5.15 -19.30 -16.01
N LEU A 274 4.82 -18.10 -16.48
CA LEU A 274 5.83 -17.07 -16.78
C LEU A 274 6.58 -16.63 -15.50
N TYR A 275 5.85 -16.36 -14.42
CA TYR A 275 6.41 -15.97 -13.12
C TYR A 275 7.38 -17.02 -12.57
N ARG A 276 7.08 -18.31 -12.69
CA ARG A 276 7.96 -19.42 -12.26
C ARG A 276 9.04 -19.79 -13.27
N GLY A 277 9.04 -19.21 -14.47
CA GLY A 277 10.01 -19.54 -15.52
C GLY A 277 9.72 -20.89 -16.20
N GLU A 278 8.48 -21.35 -16.16
CA GLU A 278 8.03 -22.64 -16.69
C GLU A 278 7.55 -22.54 -18.16
N ASP A 279 7.39 -21.34 -18.72
CA ASP A 279 7.00 -21.18 -20.13
C ASP A 279 8.26 -21.24 -21.03
N PRO A 280 8.47 -22.32 -21.81
CA PRO A 280 9.68 -22.51 -22.60
C PRO A 280 9.81 -21.51 -23.75
N ARG A 281 8.73 -20.79 -24.09
CA ARG A 281 8.74 -19.78 -25.15
C ARG A 281 9.40 -18.48 -24.72
N TYR A 282 9.59 -18.27 -23.42
CA TYR A 282 10.15 -17.04 -22.87
C TYR A 282 11.44 -17.33 -22.12
N GLU A 283 12.41 -16.45 -22.30
CA GLU A 283 13.65 -16.40 -21.53
C GLU A 283 13.57 -15.23 -20.54
N THR A 284 13.96 -15.46 -19.28
CA THR A 284 14.03 -14.39 -18.28
C THR A 284 15.29 -13.56 -18.51
N MET A 285 15.14 -12.30 -18.90
CA MET A 285 16.24 -11.37 -19.09
C MET A 285 16.72 -10.78 -17.75
N LYS A 286 15.77 -10.38 -16.89
CA LYS A 286 16.06 -9.77 -15.59
C LYS A 286 14.93 -10.00 -14.61
N THR A 287 15.27 -10.23 -13.34
CA THR A 287 14.32 -10.15 -12.23
C THR A 287 14.80 -9.05 -11.28
N PHE A 288 13.96 -8.04 -11.10
CA PHE A 288 14.15 -7.00 -10.09
C PHE A 288 13.55 -7.49 -8.78
N THR A 289 14.40 -7.60 -7.76
CA THR A 289 13.99 -8.03 -6.43
C THR A 289 14.22 -6.94 -5.40
N PHE A 290 13.41 -6.95 -4.36
CA PHE A 290 13.61 -6.18 -3.14
C PHE A 290 13.61 -7.15 -1.96
N ARG A 291 14.68 -7.14 -1.16
CA ARG A 291 14.88 -8.10 -0.05
C ARG A 291 14.60 -9.56 -0.46
N GLY A 292 14.87 -9.96 -1.71
CA GLY A 292 14.62 -11.32 -2.22
C GLY A 292 13.20 -11.61 -2.69
N VAL A 293 12.28 -10.65 -2.63
CA VAL A 293 10.94 -10.71 -3.22
C VAL A 293 11.00 -10.19 -4.65
N PRO A 294 10.53 -10.94 -5.67
CA PRO A 294 10.46 -10.44 -7.04
C PRO A 294 9.35 -9.40 -7.17
N LEU A 295 9.69 -8.22 -7.71
CA LEU A 295 8.74 -7.12 -7.94
C LEU A 295 8.43 -6.95 -9.42
N VAL A 296 9.45 -7.07 -10.27
CA VAL A 296 9.31 -6.97 -11.74
C VAL A 296 10.19 -8.02 -12.41
N LYS A 297 9.67 -8.69 -13.43
CA LYS A 297 10.43 -9.63 -14.27
C LYS A 297 10.36 -9.20 -15.72
N VAL A 298 11.50 -9.19 -16.42
CA VAL A 298 11.60 -8.85 -17.83
C VAL A 298 11.94 -10.10 -18.62
N PHE A 299 11.22 -10.34 -19.70
CA PHE A 299 11.36 -11.52 -20.54
C PHE A 299 11.53 -11.17 -22.00
N ARG A 300 12.19 -12.06 -22.74
CA ARG A 300 12.25 -12.08 -24.20
C ARG A 300 11.65 -13.38 -24.70
N ARG A 301 10.82 -13.32 -25.73
CA ARG A 301 10.33 -14.48 -26.45
C ARG A 301 11.48 -15.09 -27.26
N ARG A 302 11.68 -16.40 -27.16
CA ARG A 302 12.66 -17.14 -27.96
C ARG A 302 12.25 -17.14 -29.43
N ASP A 303 13.23 -17.03 -30.30
CA ASP A 303 13.02 -16.93 -31.74
C ASP A 303 12.26 -18.16 -32.29
N GLY A 304 11.31 -17.92 -33.21
CA GLY A 304 10.49 -18.98 -33.83
C GLY A 304 9.23 -19.42 -33.06
N GLN A 305 8.98 -18.91 -31.86
CA GLN A 305 7.80 -19.28 -31.05
C GLN A 305 6.69 -18.22 -31.16
N ARG A 306 5.45 -18.62 -31.50
CA ARG A 306 4.25 -17.78 -31.35
C ARG A 306 3.56 -18.07 -30.00
N ARG A 307 2.92 -17.05 -29.43
CA ARG A 307 2.14 -17.21 -28.18
C ARG A 307 0.86 -18.00 -28.44
#